data_AF-I9KHJ0-F1
#
_entry.id   AF-I9KHJ0-F1
#
_cell.length_a   1.000
_cell.length_b   1.000
_cell.length_c   1.000
_cell.angle_alpha   90.00
_cell.angle_beta   90.00
_cell.angle_gamma   90.00
#
_symmetry.space_group_name_H-M   'P 1'
#
loop_
_entity.id
_entity.type
_entity.pdbx_description
1 polymer ?
#
loop_
_entity_poly.entity_id
_entity_poly.type
_entity_poly.pdbx_seq_one_letter_code
_entity_poly.pdbx_strand_id
1 'polypeptide(L)'
;MGWFSQGRARQGRNALPADVVELMERFGRCELDPAYTELDPWGELQAPLTPFASADPAGFIDALAAAVLPVGGWAAVGAERTVWNLLTGEDRRGSAYDALLDATVEFLRRSGIPPMRVIAHHWEHWAGQGGTARTWLPLLAPPPRDQGRLTPLRPGEVRRIAQLTPEADANVILVRGGGDAYEAIVDSPWSDDDPRRCQSVLQTAPSLYDLYLGVAQSLQTPPAWHDPELGPYFPLPRPRW
;
A
#
# COMPACT_ATOMS: atom_id res chain seq x y z
N MET A 1 -64.46 0.36 -16.36
CA MET A 1 -63.36 1.08 -17.06
C MET A 1 -62.14 1.03 -16.15
N GLY A 2 -61.18 0.15 -16.46
CA GLY A 2 -59.96 -0.09 -15.66
C GLY A 2 -59.01 1.11 -15.73
N TRP A 3 -58.52 1.59 -14.58
CA TRP A 3 -57.29 1.16 -13.90
C TRP A 3 -56.04 1.75 -14.57
N PHE A 4 -55.55 2.82 -13.94
CA PHE A 4 -54.27 3.45 -14.19
C PHE A 4 -53.14 2.44 -13.95
N SER A 5 -52.50 2.02 -15.05
CA SER A 5 -51.19 1.39 -15.02
C SER A 5 -50.15 2.47 -14.76
N GLN A 6 -49.82 2.69 -13.48
CA GLN A 6 -48.55 3.29 -13.10
C GLN A 6 -47.45 2.39 -13.66
N GLY A 7 -46.69 2.91 -14.63
CA GLY A 7 -45.48 2.29 -15.13
C GLY A 7 -44.52 2.06 -13.99
N ARG A 8 -44.48 0.81 -13.50
CA ARG A 8 -43.36 0.30 -12.70
C ARG A 8 -42.08 0.61 -13.46
N ALA A 9 -41.20 1.30 -12.75
CA ALA A 9 -39.89 1.71 -13.21
C ALA A 9 -39.16 0.57 -13.94
N ARG A 10 -38.38 0.98 -14.95
CA ARG A 10 -37.35 0.22 -15.67
C ARG A 10 -36.18 -0.20 -14.76
N GLN A 11 -36.45 -0.64 -13.52
CA GLN A 11 -35.47 -1.29 -12.67
C GLN A 11 -35.38 -2.77 -13.06
N GLY A 12 -34.18 -3.25 -13.38
CA GLY A 12 -33.88 -4.67 -13.23
C GLY A 12 -33.29 -5.42 -14.43
N ARG A 13 -32.34 -4.84 -15.18
CA ARG A 13 -31.42 -5.68 -15.98
C ARG A 13 -29.92 -5.34 -15.85
N ASN A 14 -29.54 -4.11 -15.47
CA ASN A 14 -28.12 -3.70 -15.35
C ASN A 14 -27.80 -2.98 -14.02
N ALA A 15 -28.40 -3.38 -12.90
CA ALA A 15 -28.05 -2.79 -11.59
C ALA A 15 -26.90 -3.59 -10.97
N LEU A 16 -25.84 -2.89 -10.53
CA LEU A 16 -24.74 -3.49 -9.76
C LEU A 16 -25.27 -4.24 -8.52
N PRO A 17 -24.53 -5.24 -8.02
CA PRO A 17 -24.85 -5.88 -6.74
C PRO A 17 -25.06 -4.87 -5.61
N ALA A 18 -26.02 -5.14 -4.71
CA ALA A 18 -26.36 -4.20 -3.64
C ALA A 18 -25.22 -3.97 -2.64
N ASP A 19 -24.30 -4.93 -2.56
CA ASP A 19 -23.10 -4.97 -1.73
C ASP A 19 -21.83 -4.52 -2.48
N VAL A 20 -21.97 -3.88 -3.67
CA VAL A 20 -20.81 -3.51 -4.50
C VAL A 20 -19.77 -2.66 -3.78
N VAL A 21 -20.17 -1.74 -2.90
CA VAL A 21 -19.23 -0.91 -2.12
C VAL A 21 -18.39 -1.77 -1.18
N GLU A 22 -19.01 -2.73 -0.48
CA GLU A 22 -18.31 -3.65 0.41
C GLU A 22 -17.36 -4.58 -0.38
N LEU A 23 -17.80 -5.09 -1.53
CA LEU A 23 -16.96 -5.88 -2.43
C LEU A 23 -15.72 -5.09 -2.87
N MET A 24 -15.89 -3.82 -3.26
CA MET A 24 -14.77 -2.97 -3.67
C MET A 24 -13.85 -2.63 -2.50
N GLU A 25 -14.37 -2.35 -1.30
CA GLU A 25 -13.51 -2.13 -0.14
C GLU A 25 -12.64 -3.36 0.17
N ARG A 26 -13.25 -4.56 0.16
CA ARG A 26 -12.50 -5.81 0.37
C ARG A 26 -11.45 -6.01 -0.70
N PHE A 27 -11.80 -5.80 -1.97
CA PHE A 27 -10.87 -5.97 -3.08
C PHE A 27 -9.73 -4.94 -3.07
N GLY A 28 -10.01 -3.69 -2.71
CA GLY A 28 -8.99 -2.65 -2.56
C GLY A 28 -7.94 -3.00 -1.50
N ARG A 29 -8.37 -3.60 -0.38
CA ARG A 29 -7.47 -4.03 0.70
C ARG A 29 -6.54 -5.19 0.30
N CYS A 30 -7.02 -6.12 -0.54
CA CYS A 30 -6.24 -7.27 -1.01
C CYS A 30 -4.91 -6.87 -1.68
N GLU A 31 -4.83 -5.68 -2.28
CA GLU A 31 -3.64 -5.25 -3.03
C GLU A 31 -2.42 -5.09 -2.15
N LEU A 32 -2.60 -4.45 -0.99
CA LEU A 32 -1.49 -4.08 -0.12
C LEU A 32 -1.32 -5.04 1.04
N ASP A 33 -2.35 -5.82 1.33
CA ASP A 33 -2.31 -6.88 2.31
C ASP A 33 -3.02 -8.13 1.77
N PRO A 34 -2.35 -8.95 0.95
CA PRO A 34 -2.92 -10.20 0.44
C PRO A 34 -3.31 -11.18 1.56
N ALA A 35 -2.68 -11.07 2.74
CA ALA A 35 -3.02 -11.89 3.90
C ALA A 35 -4.34 -11.45 4.55
N TYR A 36 -4.84 -10.26 4.25
CA TYR A 36 -6.10 -9.73 4.77
C TYR A 36 -7.34 -10.43 4.22
N THR A 37 -7.23 -11.19 3.12
CA THR A 37 -8.38 -11.87 2.52
C THR A 37 -8.11 -13.34 2.27
N GLU A 38 -8.82 -14.20 2.99
CA GLU A 38 -8.93 -15.64 2.70
C GLU A 38 -9.68 -15.93 1.39
N LEU A 39 -10.21 -14.91 0.72
CA LEU A 39 -11.00 -15.04 -0.50
C LEU A 39 -10.13 -15.11 -1.74
N ASP A 40 -10.63 -15.79 -2.77
CA ASP A 40 -10.12 -15.64 -4.14
C ASP A 40 -10.55 -14.27 -4.72
N PRO A 41 -9.62 -13.31 -4.94
CA PRO A 41 -9.96 -11.99 -5.46
C PRO A 41 -10.53 -12.02 -6.89
N TRP A 42 -10.31 -13.11 -7.63
CA TRP A 42 -10.83 -13.28 -8.99
C TRP A 42 -12.21 -13.92 -8.99
N GLY A 43 -12.35 -15.08 -8.34
CA GLY A 43 -13.60 -15.84 -8.30
C GLY A 43 -14.70 -15.20 -7.44
N GLU A 44 -14.35 -14.57 -6.32
CA GLU A 44 -15.35 -14.11 -5.34
C GLU A 44 -15.62 -12.61 -5.42
N LEU A 45 -14.60 -11.79 -5.69
CA LEU A 45 -14.74 -10.33 -5.68
C LEU A 45 -15.02 -9.73 -7.05
N GLN A 46 -14.49 -10.32 -8.13
CA GLN A 46 -14.60 -9.76 -9.48
C GLN A 46 -15.59 -10.51 -10.39
N ALA A 47 -15.66 -11.83 -10.30
CA ALA A 47 -16.55 -12.63 -11.16
C ALA A 47 -18.04 -12.17 -11.15
N PRO A 48 -18.62 -11.70 -10.02
CA PRO A 48 -19.98 -11.17 -10.01
C PRO A 48 -20.17 -9.92 -10.89
N LEU A 49 -19.09 -9.19 -11.19
CA LEU A 49 -19.13 -7.94 -11.94
C LEU A 49 -18.88 -8.13 -13.45
N THR A 50 -18.31 -9.26 -13.87
CA THR A 50 -18.00 -9.57 -15.27
C THR A 50 -19.20 -9.40 -16.22
N PRO A 51 -20.42 -9.87 -15.91
CA PRO A 51 -21.55 -9.72 -16.83
C PRO A 51 -21.92 -8.24 -17.09
N PHE A 52 -21.70 -7.36 -16.11
CA PHE A 52 -21.97 -5.93 -16.23
C PHE A 52 -20.90 -5.25 -17.08
N ALA A 53 -19.63 -5.52 -16.75
CA ALA A 53 -18.47 -4.97 -17.45
C ALA A 53 -18.47 -5.34 -18.95
N SER A 54 -18.84 -6.58 -19.29
CA SER A 54 -18.86 -7.02 -20.70
C SER A 54 -20.08 -6.53 -21.49
N ALA A 55 -21.22 -6.25 -20.84
CA ALA A 55 -22.44 -5.84 -21.53
C ALA A 55 -22.46 -4.36 -21.90
N ASP A 56 -21.94 -3.50 -21.03
CA ASP A 56 -21.86 -2.05 -21.21
C ASP A 56 -20.68 -1.49 -20.42
N PRO A 57 -19.46 -1.48 -20.99
CA PRO A 57 -18.25 -1.05 -20.28
C PRO A 57 -18.35 0.38 -19.72
N ALA A 58 -18.87 1.32 -20.52
CA ALA A 58 -18.99 2.72 -20.11
C ALA A 58 -20.04 2.87 -18.98
N GLY A 59 -21.22 2.27 -19.14
CA GLY A 59 -22.25 2.28 -18.12
C GLY A 59 -21.83 1.56 -16.83
N PHE A 60 -20.98 0.53 -16.94
CA PHE A 60 -20.38 -0.15 -15.79
C PHE A 60 -19.46 0.79 -15.00
N ILE A 61 -18.54 1.50 -15.67
CA ILE A 61 -17.65 2.47 -15.02
C ILE A 61 -18.48 3.56 -14.33
N ASP A 62 -19.47 4.14 -15.04
CA ASP A 62 -20.34 5.19 -14.49
C ASP A 62 -21.10 4.72 -13.25
N ALA A 63 -21.70 3.53 -13.31
CA ALA A 63 -22.44 2.95 -12.20
C ALA A 63 -21.52 2.67 -11.00
N LEU A 64 -20.31 2.17 -11.25
CA LEU A 64 -19.36 1.84 -10.21
C LEU A 64 -18.83 3.11 -9.53
N ALA A 65 -18.43 4.11 -10.32
CA ALA A 65 -18.02 5.42 -9.83
C ALA A 65 -19.12 6.10 -9.00
N ALA A 66 -20.37 6.08 -9.46
CA ALA A 66 -21.50 6.63 -8.73
C ALA A 66 -21.73 5.95 -7.37
N ALA A 67 -21.44 4.65 -7.26
CA ALA A 67 -21.57 3.90 -6.02
C ALA A 67 -20.43 4.17 -5.03
N VAL A 68 -19.17 4.20 -5.50
CA VAL A 68 -18.01 4.19 -4.59
C VAL A 68 -17.42 5.58 -4.31
N LEU A 69 -17.49 6.53 -5.25
CA LEU A 69 -16.88 7.86 -5.04
C LEU A 69 -17.45 8.62 -3.83
N PRO A 70 -18.76 8.53 -3.49
CA PRO A 70 -19.28 9.16 -2.27
C PRO A 70 -18.70 8.60 -0.97
N VAL A 71 -18.24 7.33 -0.99
CA VAL A 71 -17.63 6.64 0.16
C VAL A 71 -16.11 6.83 0.16
N GLY A 72 -15.49 6.77 -1.01
CA GLY A 72 -14.04 6.88 -1.21
C GLY A 72 -13.29 5.70 -0.59
N GLY A 73 -12.08 5.98 -0.09
CA GLY A 73 -11.29 5.00 0.66
C GLY A 73 -10.89 3.78 -0.17
N TRP A 74 -10.81 2.63 0.49
CA TRP A 74 -10.52 1.35 -0.14
C TRP A 74 -11.54 0.95 -1.21
N ALA A 75 -12.80 1.41 -1.12
CA ALA A 75 -13.80 1.13 -2.14
C ALA A 75 -13.48 1.80 -3.48
N ALA A 76 -12.87 3.00 -3.47
CA ALA A 76 -12.40 3.63 -4.70
C ALA A 76 -11.22 2.84 -5.31
N VAL A 77 -10.27 2.39 -4.48
CA VAL A 77 -9.12 1.57 -4.91
C VAL A 77 -9.59 0.27 -5.55
N GLY A 78 -10.52 -0.44 -4.90
CA GLY A 78 -11.06 -1.68 -5.44
C GLY A 78 -11.81 -1.46 -6.75
N ALA A 79 -12.63 -0.41 -6.84
CA ALA A 79 -13.39 -0.10 -8.05
C ALA A 79 -12.50 0.24 -9.24
N GLU A 80 -11.50 1.10 -9.04
CA GLU A 80 -10.51 1.43 -10.07
C GLU A 80 -9.82 0.17 -10.56
N ARG A 81 -9.38 -0.69 -9.63
CA ARG A 81 -8.71 -1.94 -9.97
C ARG A 81 -9.62 -2.94 -10.66
N THR A 82 -10.89 -3.03 -10.26
CA THR A 82 -11.88 -3.87 -10.94
C THR A 82 -12.05 -3.41 -12.38
N VAL A 83 -12.13 -2.11 -12.62
CA VAL A 83 -12.14 -1.56 -13.99
C VAL A 83 -10.84 -1.90 -14.73
N TRP A 84 -9.69 -1.74 -14.08
CA TRP A 84 -8.38 -2.08 -14.66
C TRP A 84 -8.29 -3.54 -15.12
N ASN A 85 -8.84 -4.46 -14.33
CA ASN A 85 -8.77 -5.90 -14.54
C ASN A 85 -9.81 -6.43 -15.52
N LEU A 86 -11.04 -5.92 -15.48
CA LEU A 86 -12.16 -6.46 -16.27
C LEU A 86 -12.26 -5.82 -17.67
N LEU A 87 -11.69 -4.63 -17.87
CA LEU A 87 -11.81 -3.89 -19.11
C LEU A 87 -10.47 -3.73 -19.85
N THR A 88 -10.56 -3.56 -21.17
CA THR A 88 -9.38 -3.32 -22.01
C THR A 88 -8.94 -1.86 -21.97
N GLY A 89 -7.73 -1.57 -22.44
CA GLY A 89 -7.21 -0.19 -22.52
C GLY A 89 -8.12 0.79 -23.27
N GLU A 90 -8.83 0.33 -24.30
CA GLU A 90 -9.75 1.18 -25.08
C GLU A 90 -11.05 1.52 -24.33
N ASP A 91 -11.46 0.66 -23.40
CA ASP A 91 -12.68 0.81 -22.61
C ASP A 91 -12.45 1.63 -21.33
N ARG A 92 -11.21 1.67 -20.82
CA ARG A 92 -10.80 2.39 -19.60
C ARG A 92 -10.55 3.87 -19.90
N ARG A 93 -11.61 4.59 -20.22
CA ARG A 93 -11.55 6.02 -20.55
C ARG A 93 -12.81 6.77 -20.11
N GLY A 94 -12.67 8.08 -20.00
CA GLY A 94 -13.78 8.98 -19.70
C GLY A 94 -13.77 9.46 -18.25
N SER A 95 -14.56 10.49 -17.99
CA SER A 95 -14.49 11.26 -16.74
C SER A 95 -14.77 10.44 -15.49
N ALA A 96 -15.60 9.39 -15.57
CA ALA A 96 -15.88 8.53 -14.43
C ALA A 96 -14.67 7.66 -14.05
N TYR A 97 -13.93 7.16 -15.05
CA TYR A 97 -12.69 6.43 -14.81
C TYR A 97 -11.58 7.36 -14.27
N ASP A 98 -11.42 8.53 -14.87
CA ASP A 98 -10.45 9.53 -14.41
C ASP A 98 -10.72 9.93 -12.94
N ALA A 99 -12.00 10.10 -12.57
CA ALA A 99 -12.40 10.40 -11.20
C ALA A 99 -12.10 9.25 -10.21
N LEU A 100 -12.25 7.99 -10.62
CA LEU A 100 -11.86 6.83 -9.82
C LEU A 100 -10.34 6.78 -9.61
N LEU A 101 -9.57 7.08 -10.64
CA LEU A 101 -8.12 7.10 -10.60
C LEU A 101 -7.59 8.23 -9.72
N ASP A 102 -8.17 9.44 -9.84
CA ASP A 102 -7.89 10.57 -8.95
C ASP A 102 -8.21 10.24 -7.49
N ALA A 103 -9.38 9.66 -7.21
CA ALA A 103 -9.79 9.29 -5.86
C ALA A 103 -8.87 8.21 -5.26
N THR A 104 -8.47 7.22 -6.06
CA THR A 104 -7.54 6.15 -5.68
C THR A 104 -6.16 6.73 -5.34
N VAL A 105 -5.57 7.53 -6.22
CA VAL A 105 -4.25 8.14 -6.00
C VAL A 105 -4.26 9.04 -4.76
N GLU A 106 -5.27 9.89 -4.61
CA GLU A 106 -5.37 10.76 -3.44
C GLU A 106 -5.56 9.98 -2.15
N PHE A 107 -6.36 8.91 -2.16
CA PHE A 107 -6.52 8.06 -0.99
C PHE A 107 -5.21 7.37 -0.60
N LEU A 108 -4.50 6.74 -1.55
CA LEU A 108 -3.22 6.08 -1.29
C LEU A 108 -2.19 7.05 -0.68
N ARG A 109 -2.12 8.28 -1.19
CA ARG A 109 -1.27 9.34 -0.63
C ARG A 109 -1.69 9.73 0.78
N ARG A 110 -2.98 9.98 1.02
CA ARG A 110 -3.49 10.32 2.36
C ARG A 110 -3.30 9.20 3.38
N SER A 111 -3.30 7.96 2.92
CA SER A 111 -3.03 6.76 3.70
C SER A 111 -1.54 6.53 3.94
N GLY A 112 -0.65 7.40 3.44
CA GLY A 112 0.79 7.26 3.68
C GLY A 112 1.42 6.10 2.93
N ILE A 113 0.77 5.57 1.88
CA ILE A 113 1.33 4.49 1.07
C ILE A 113 2.53 5.04 0.31
N PRO A 114 3.73 4.46 0.47
CA PRO A 114 4.94 5.03 -0.10
C PRO A 114 5.00 4.71 -1.61
N PRO A 115 5.64 5.55 -2.45
CA PRO A 115 5.56 5.44 -3.91
C PRO A 115 6.05 4.10 -4.49
N MET A 116 7.01 3.44 -3.85
CA MET A 116 7.50 2.10 -4.22
C MET A 116 6.47 0.97 -4.03
N ARG A 117 5.39 1.24 -3.29
CA ARG A 117 4.26 0.32 -3.07
C ARG A 117 3.05 0.67 -3.94
N VAL A 118 3.18 1.69 -4.79
CA VAL A 118 2.13 2.11 -5.72
C VAL A 118 2.36 1.40 -7.05
N ILE A 119 1.32 0.81 -7.61
CA ILE A 119 1.39 0.14 -8.90
C ILE A 119 1.62 1.13 -10.06
N ALA A 120 2.21 0.64 -11.16
CA ALA A 120 2.77 1.48 -12.21
C ALA A 120 1.78 2.50 -12.80
N HIS A 121 0.53 2.13 -13.08
CA HIS A 121 -0.42 3.05 -13.72
C HIS A 121 -0.95 4.15 -12.77
N HIS A 122 -1.06 3.89 -11.46
CA HIS A 122 -1.34 4.94 -10.47
C HIS A 122 -0.19 5.95 -10.42
N TRP A 123 1.05 5.46 -10.49
CA TRP A 123 2.24 6.31 -10.55
C TRP A 123 2.30 7.13 -11.84
N GLU A 124 2.03 6.51 -12.99
CA GLU A 124 1.97 7.19 -14.29
C GLU A 124 0.91 8.29 -14.31
N HIS A 125 -0.27 8.04 -13.74
CA HIS A 125 -1.33 9.05 -13.60
C HIS A 125 -0.85 10.26 -12.78
N TRP A 126 -0.27 10.00 -11.61
CA TRP A 126 0.29 11.05 -10.75
C TRP A 126 1.39 11.85 -11.47
N ALA A 127 2.32 11.17 -12.13
CA ALA A 127 3.40 11.81 -12.88
C ALA A 127 2.88 12.63 -14.07
N GLY A 128 1.85 12.13 -14.77
CA GLY A 128 1.17 12.82 -15.86
C GLY A 128 0.52 14.15 -15.43
N GLN A 129 0.15 14.27 -14.16
CA GLN A 129 -0.35 15.50 -13.54
C GLN A 129 0.76 16.42 -12.98
N GLY A 130 2.04 16.12 -13.27
CA GLY A 130 3.19 16.88 -12.77
C GLY A 130 3.69 16.44 -11.38
N GLY A 131 3.17 15.33 -10.87
CA GLY A 131 3.61 14.71 -9.64
C GLY A 131 5.04 14.17 -9.69
N THR A 132 5.71 14.12 -8.54
CA THR A 132 7.06 13.57 -8.40
C THR A 132 7.16 12.71 -7.13
N ALA A 133 8.26 11.96 -6.98
CA ALA A 133 8.51 11.19 -5.75
C ALA A 133 8.62 12.08 -4.50
N ARG A 134 9.13 13.30 -4.70
CA ARG A 134 9.28 14.29 -3.61
C ARG A 134 7.96 14.95 -3.22
N THR A 135 6.96 14.92 -4.10
CA THR A 135 5.64 15.52 -3.86
C THR A 135 4.56 14.49 -3.55
N TRP A 136 4.88 13.19 -3.65
CA TRP A 136 3.96 12.09 -3.34
C TRP A 136 3.55 12.10 -1.87
N LEU A 137 4.52 12.10 -0.95
CA LEU A 137 4.30 12.21 0.50
C LEU A 137 5.19 13.31 1.10
N PRO A 138 4.77 13.93 2.21
CA PRO A 138 5.62 14.84 2.95
C PRO A 138 6.82 14.07 3.53
N LEU A 139 8.02 14.52 3.19
CA LEU A 139 9.26 13.98 3.77
C LEU A 139 9.43 14.48 5.21
N LEU A 140 9.74 13.55 6.11
CA LEU A 140 10.11 13.86 7.48
C LEU A 140 11.61 14.10 7.56
N ALA A 141 12.00 15.22 8.18
CA ALA A 141 13.40 15.50 8.45
C ALA A 141 13.88 14.63 9.62
N PRO A 142 15.05 13.97 9.52
CA PRO A 142 15.62 13.25 10.64
C PRO A 142 16.00 14.25 11.76
N PRO A 143 16.05 13.80 13.03
CA PRO A 143 16.53 14.64 14.11
C PRO A 143 17.98 15.07 13.87
N PRO A 144 18.34 16.33 14.20
CA PRO A 144 19.74 16.78 14.16
C PRO A 144 20.68 15.88 14.97
N ARG A 145 21.96 15.79 14.60
CA ARG A 145 22.96 14.92 15.25
C ARG A 145 23.06 15.11 16.76
N ASP A 146 23.00 16.36 17.21
CA ASP A 146 23.06 16.77 18.61
C ASP A 146 21.76 16.51 19.38
N GLN A 147 20.67 16.19 18.68
CA GLN A 147 19.34 15.89 19.24
C GLN A 147 18.97 14.41 19.13
N GLY A 148 19.69 13.64 18.31
CA GLY A 148 19.56 12.19 18.20
C GLY A 148 19.92 11.51 19.51
N ARG A 149 18.91 11.19 20.33
CA ARG A 149 19.09 10.45 21.59
C ARG A 149 19.20 8.97 21.29
N LEU A 150 20.35 8.56 20.79
CA LEU A 150 20.68 7.15 20.60
C LEU A 150 21.44 6.63 21.81
N THR A 151 20.94 5.56 22.44
CA THR A 151 21.62 4.93 23.56
C THR A 151 22.88 4.24 23.05
N PRO A 152 24.09 4.55 23.56
CA PRO A 152 25.32 3.87 23.14
C PRO A 152 25.23 2.35 23.33
N LEU A 153 25.84 1.58 22.42
CA LEU A 153 25.95 0.14 22.58
C LEU A 153 26.98 -0.20 23.65
N ARG A 154 26.67 -1.18 24.49
CA ARG A 154 27.66 -1.77 25.40
C ARG A 154 28.65 -2.65 24.62
N PRO A 155 29.86 -2.86 25.15
CA PRO A 155 30.81 -3.80 24.53
C PRO A 155 30.17 -5.18 24.33
N GLY A 156 30.20 -5.69 23.09
CA GLY A 156 29.60 -6.98 22.70
C GLY A 156 28.08 -6.98 22.56
N GLU A 157 27.40 -5.84 22.75
CA GLU A 157 25.96 -5.73 22.56
C GLU A 157 25.58 -5.90 21.08
N VAL A 158 24.55 -6.72 20.86
CA VAL A 158 23.82 -6.79 19.59
C VAL A 158 22.40 -6.29 19.88
N ARG A 159 22.04 -5.17 19.29
CA ARG A 159 20.73 -4.54 19.46
C ARG A 159 19.85 -4.80 18.25
N ARG A 160 18.66 -5.33 18.48
CA ARG A 160 17.64 -5.43 17.43
C ARG A 160 17.00 -4.06 17.22
N ILE A 161 16.94 -3.59 15.98
CA ILE A 161 16.39 -2.26 15.65
C ILE A 161 15.18 -2.30 14.72
N ALA A 162 14.96 -3.40 14.00
CA ALA A 162 13.78 -3.58 13.15
C ALA A 162 13.36 -5.05 12.98
N GLN A 163 12.09 -5.26 12.66
CA GLN A 163 11.48 -6.49 12.16
C GLN A 163 10.63 -6.12 10.94
N LEU A 164 10.97 -6.66 9.76
CA LEU A 164 10.39 -6.19 8.50
C LEU A 164 8.89 -6.50 8.38
N THR A 165 8.50 -7.71 8.75
CA THR A 165 7.13 -8.25 8.64
C THR A 165 6.67 -8.84 9.98
N PRO A 166 5.37 -9.05 10.26
CA PRO A 166 4.89 -9.45 11.58
C PRO A 166 5.18 -10.93 11.94
N GLU A 167 5.57 -11.76 10.99
CA GLU A 167 5.79 -13.20 11.18
C GLU A 167 6.95 -13.50 12.13
N ALA A 168 6.89 -14.67 12.76
CA ALA A 168 7.88 -15.08 13.76
C ALA A 168 9.29 -15.30 13.19
N ASP A 169 9.38 -15.70 11.93
CA ASP A 169 10.62 -15.95 11.19
C ASP A 169 11.11 -14.74 10.38
N ALA A 170 10.41 -13.61 10.47
CA ALA A 170 10.69 -12.39 9.72
C ALA A 170 12.16 -11.98 9.73
N ASN A 171 12.55 -11.28 8.67
CA ASN A 171 13.85 -10.62 8.58
C ASN A 171 13.94 -9.56 9.68
N VAL A 172 15.03 -9.60 10.45
CA VAL A 172 15.30 -8.62 11.50
C VAL A 172 16.58 -7.88 11.18
N ILE A 173 16.62 -6.60 11.55
CA ILE A 173 17.85 -5.80 11.45
C ILE A 173 18.43 -5.68 12.85
N LEU A 174 19.68 -6.12 12.97
CA LEU A 174 20.49 -6.06 14.17
C LEU A 174 21.57 -5.01 13.99
N VAL A 175 22.01 -4.39 15.07
CA VAL A 175 23.14 -3.48 15.11
C VAL A 175 24.14 -3.96 16.13
N ARG A 176 25.43 -3.95 15.78
CA ARG A 176 26.53 -4.22 16.71
C ARG A 176 27.66 -3.24 16.51
N GLY A 177 28.45 -3.03 17.57
CA GLY A 177 29.72 -2.31 17.49
C GLY A 177 30.83 -3.25 17.01
N GLY A 178 31.69 -2.76 16.12
CA GLY A 178 32.86 -3.46 15.60
C GLY A 178 34.07 -2.53 15.57
N GLY A 179 34.90 -2.57 16.63
CA GLY A 179 36.10 -1.74 16.74
C GLY A 179 35.80 -0.26 16.60
N ASP A 180 36.11 0.29 15.42
CA ASP A 180 35.99 1.71 15.07
C ASP A 180 34.67 2.06 14.33
N ALA A 181 33.79 1.09 14.09
CA ALA A 181 32.56 1.29 13.33
C ALA A 181 31.36 0.53 13.92
N TYR A 182 30.18 0.82 13.38
CA TYR A 182 28.94 0.12 13.66
C TYR A 182 28.47 -0.61 12.40
N GLU A 183 27.90 -1.79 12.57
CA GLU A 183 27.37 -2.61 11.48
C GLU A 183 25.87 -2.82 11.68
N ALA A 184 25.08 -2.62 10.63
CA ALA A 184 23.71 -3.11 10.55
C ALA A 184 23.73 -4.44 9.81
N ILE A 185 23.07 -5.45 10.38
CA ILE A 185 23.07 -6.82 9.89
C ILE A 185 21.63 -7.23 9.66
N VAL A 186 21.34 -7.75 8.47
CA VAL A 186 20.10 -8.48 8.24
C VAL A 186 20.30 -9.91 8.71
N ASP A 187 19.47 -10.32 9.64
CA ASP A 187 19.33 -11.71 10.06
C ASP A 187 18.00 -12.22 9.48
N SER A 188 18.07 -13.20 8.60
CA SER A 188 16.95 -13.73 7.81
C SER A 188 17.02 -15.26 7.70
N PRO A 189 15.92 -15.95 7.38
CA PRO A 189 16.00 -17.33 6.88
C PRO A 189 16.95 -17.44 5.69
N TRP A 190 17.60 -18.59 5.53
CA TRP A 190 18.51 -18.85 4.41
C TRP A 190 17.75 -18.88 3.09
N SER A 191 16.58 -19.52 3.11
CA SER A 191 15.61 -19.57 2.01
C SER A 191 14.25 -20.02 2.55
N ASP A 192 13.20 -19.90 1.74
CA ASP A 192 11.85 -20.37 2.10
C ASP A 192 11.82 -21.87 2.47
N ASP A 193 12.70 -22.67 1.85
CA ASP A 193 12.83 -24.12 2.10
C ASP A 193 13.83 -24.48 3.22
N ASP A 194 14.60 -23.52 3.73
CA ASP A 194 15.64 -23.75 4.75
C ASP A 194 15.52 -22.72 5.88
N PRO A 195 14.92 -23.11 7.03
CA PRO A 195 14.64 -22.19 8.12
C PRO A 195 15.90 -21.79 8.90
N ARG A 196 17.09 -22.31 8.57
CA ARG A 196 18.34 -21.87 9.20
C ARG A 196 18.54 -20.39 8.93
N ARG A 197 18.91 -19.64 9.97
CA ARG A 197 19.12 -18.21 9.84
C ARG A 197 20.54 -17.89 9.34
N CYS A 198 20.63 -16.88 8.49
CA CYS A 198 21.87 -16.35 7.96
C CYS A 198 21.98 -14.86 8.28
N GLN A 199 23.22 -14.39 8.43
CA GLN A 199 23.50 -13.01 8.74
C GLN A 199 24.33 -12.39 7.62
N SER A 200 23.86 -11.26 7.11
CA SER A 200 24.55 -10.48 6.08
C SER A 200 24.66 -9.03 6.51
N VAL A 201 25.80 -8.39 6.22
CA VAL A 201 25.99 -6.97 6.52
C VAL A 201 25.16 -6.16 5.53
N LEU A 202 24.20 -5.40 6.05
CA LEU A 202 23.39 -4.46 5.26
C LEU A 202 24.20 -3.21 4.93
N GLN A 203 24.85 -2.65 5.94
CA GLN A 203 25.64 -1.42 5.84
C GLN A 203 26.55 -1.25 7.07
N THR A 204 27.56 -0.41 6.93
CA THR A 204 28.47 -0.02 8.00
C THR A 204 28.58 1.51 8.09
N ALA A 205 28.80 2.03 9.29
CA ALA A 205 28.92 3.47 9.49
C ALA A 205 29.86 3.80 10.67
N PRO A 206 30.52 4.97 10.65
CA PRO A 206 31.46 5.38 11.71
C PRO A 206 30.75 5.79 13.01
N SER A 207 29.43 6.02 12.97
CA SER A 207 28.64 6.39 14.14
C SER A 207 27.29 5.69 14.14
N LEU A 208 26.73 5.49 15.34
CA LEU A 208 25.40 4.91 15.50
C LEU A 208 24.32 5.79 14.84
N TYR A 209 24.50 7.12 14.87
CA TYR A 209 23.64 8.08 14.19
C TYR A 209 23.62 7.84 12.68
N ASP A 210 24.80 7.74 12.05
CA ASP A 210 24.91 7.53 10.61
C ASP A 210 24.32 6.18 10.20
N LEU A 211 24.50 5.16 11.04
CA LEU A 211 23.91 3.86 10.81
C LEU A 211 22.38 3.91 10.87
N TYR A 212 21.80 4.51 11.92
CA TYR A 212 20.34 4.60 12.08
C TYR A 212 19.71 5.41 10.94
N LEU A 213 20.33 6.53 10.57
CA LEU A 213 19.91 7.33 9.42
C LEU A 213 19.96 6.51 8.13
N GLY A 214 21.06 5.79 7.88
CA GLY A 214 21.21 4.94 6.71
C GLY A 214 20.17 3.82 6.65
N VAL A 215 19.92 3.12 7.77
CA VAL A 215 18.90 2.05 7.82
C VAL A 215 17.53 2.62 7.51
N ALA A 216 17.17 3.73 8.15
CA ALA A 216 15.86 4.34 7.98
C ALA A 216 15.66 4.87 6.55
N GLN A 217 16.71 5.39 5.90
CA GLN A 217 16.68 5.79 4.50
C GLN A 217 16.55 4.60 3.55
N SER A 218 17.20 3.47 3.83
CA SER A 218 17.05 2.24 3.04
C SER A 218 15.64 1.66 3.15
N LEU A 219 15.05 1.66 4.36
CA LEU A 219 13.70 1.15 4.59
C LEU A 219 12.59 2.11 4.14
N GLN A 220 12.88 3.42 4.15
CA GLN A 220 12.00 4.55 3.83
C GLN A 220 10.77 4.71 4.74
N THR A 221 10.04 3.63 5.04
CA THR A 221 8.87 3.61 5.94
C THR A 221 9.12 2.74 7.16
N PRO A 222 8.45 3.03 8.30
CA PRO A 222 8.50 2.17 9.47
C PRO A 222 8.02 0.75 9.14
N PRO A 223 8.82 -0.30 9.44
CA PRO A 223 8.42 -1.69 9.23
C PRO A 223 7.42 -2.18 10.29
N ALA A 224 7.07 -3.47 10.28
CA ALA A 224 6.11 -4.07 11.22
C ALA A 224 6.43 -3.72 12.68
N TRP A 225 7.71 -3.83 13.06
CA TRP A 225 8.23 -3.33 14.33
C TRP A 225 9.58 -2.64 14.14
N HIS A 226 9.83 -1.58 14.91
CA HIS A 226 11.12 -0.89 14.98
C HIS A 226 11.39 -0.43 16.40
N ASP A 227 12.68 -0.30 16.72
CA ASP A 227 13.11 0.32 17.98
C ASP A 227 12.64 1.79 18.01
N PRO A 228 12.11 2.29 19.15
CA PRO A 228 11.68 3.69 19.27
C PRO A 228 12.76 4.73 18.92
N GLU A 229 14.04 4.41 19.12
CA GLU A 229 15.16 5.28 18.75
C GLU A 229 15.35 5.36 17.22
N LEU A 230 14.92 4.35 16.45
CA LEU A 230 14.96 4.35 14.99
C LEU A 230 13.79 5.14 14.37
N GLY A 231 12.63 5.17 15.04
CA GLY A 231 11.39 5.77 14.53
C GLY A 231 11.55 7.19 13.95
N PRO A 232 12.21 8.13 14.64
CA PRO A 232 12.39 9.50 14.16
C PRO A 232 13.22 9.65 12.88
N TYR A 233 13.94 8.61 12.45
CA TYR A 233 14.83 8.67 11.30
C TYR A 233 14.15 8.27 9.98
N PHE A 234 12.94 7.69 10.02
CA PHE A 234 12.24 7.32 8.79
C PHE A 234 11.82 8.55 7.99
N PRO A 235 12.18 8.63 6.69
CA PRO A 235 11.86 9.79 5.87
C PRO A 235 10.38 9.85 5.46
N LEU A 236 9.64 8.75 5.57
CA LEU A 236 8.22 8.68 5.23
C LEU A 236 7.38 8.28 6.45
N PRO A 237 6.11 8.76 6.54
CA PRO A 237 5.22 8.39 7.63
C PRO A 237 4.87 6.89 7.59
N ARG A 238 4.39 6.38 8.72
CA ARG A 238 3.82 5.03 8.78
C ARG A 238 2.56 4.95 7.90
N PRO A 239 2.46 3.95 7.00
CA PRO A 239 1.23 3.68 6.27
C PRO A 239 0.04 3.43 7.21
N ARG A 240 -1.14 3.88 6.81
CA ARG A 240 -2.42 3.65 7.48
C ARG A 240 -3.24 2.68 6.62
N TRP A 241 -3.35 1.44 7.09
CA TRP A 241 -4.13 0.37 6.47
C TRP A 241 -5.61 0.45 6.87
#